data_AF-A0A1M3NE99-F1
#
_entry.id   AF-A0A1M3NE99-F1
#
_cell.length_a   1.000
_cell.length_b   1.000
_cell.length_c   1.000
_cell.angle_alpha   90.00
_cell.angle_beta   90.00
_cell.angle_gamma   90.00
#
_symmetry.space_group_name_H-M   'P 1'
#
loop_
_entity.id
_entity.type
_entity.pdbx_description
1 polymer ?
#
loop_
_entity_poly.entity_id
_entity_poly.type
_entity_poly.pdbx_seq_one_letter_code
_entity_poly.pdbx_strand_id
1 'polypeptide(L)'
;MSYRDAHLCVSSGREPRVHDAPPPRLVIAAGAEWFQVGAQPRVILETRVPLRRLLIALGELKLHSPEAVLPVTAAFEAGWPGERASPAAAAMRVYTAVHSLRRFGLRGLLVRRRRGYVLDIDVHFAANESQFPPAVPSPLDAPYEDIARSA
;
A
#
# COMPACT_ATOMS: atom_id res chain seq x y z
N MET A 1 -4.56 -26.86 -56.34
CA MET A 1 -4.94 -26.52 -54.95
C MET A 1 -3.83 -25.67 -54.35
N SER A 2 -3.97 -24.34 -54.29
CA SER A 2 -4.43 -23.56 -53.11
C SER A 2 -3.59 -23.87 -51.86
N TYR A 3 -2.70 -22.99 -51.41
CA TYR A 3 -3.10 -21.91 -50.50
C TYR A 3 -2.13 -20.71 -50.60
N ARG A 4 -2.66 -19.56 -51.02
CA ARG A 4 -2.19 -18.23 -50.59
C ARG A 4 -2.37 -18.17 -49.08
N ASP A 5 -1.40 -17.65 -48.33
CA ASP A 5 -1.67 -16.55 -47.38
C ASP A 5 -0.35 -16.00 -46.81
N ALA A 6 0.06 -14.87 -47.38
CA ALA A 6 1.00 -13.96 -46.77
C ALA A 6 0.21 -13.02 -45.86
N HIS A 7 0.08 -13.35 -44.58
CA HIS A 7 -0.44 -12.41 -43.59
C HIS A 7 0.20 -12.66 -42.22
N LEU A 8 1.08 -11.72 -41.84
CA LEU A 8 1.19 -11.05 -40.54
C LEU A 8 2.66 -10.86 -40.11
N CYS A 9 3.26 -9.79 -40.63
CA CYS A 9 4.09 -8.95 -39.79
C CYS A 9 3.21 -8.31 -38.71
N VAL A 10 3.46 -8.59 -37.43
CA VAL A 10 3.53 -7.51 -36.46
C VAL A 10 4.59 -7.81 -35.40
N SER A 11 5.68 -7.08 -35.57
CA SER A 11 6.59 -6.59 -34.56
C SER A 11 5.98 -6.47 -33.17
N SER A 12 6.64 -7.03 -32.17
CA SER A 12 6.93 -6.29 -30.95
C SER A 12 8.09 -6.96 -30.24
N GLY A 13 9.30 -6.60 -30.66
CA GLY A 13 10.44 -6.69 -29.77
C GLY A 13 10.09 -5.91 -28.51
N ARG A 14 10.05 -6.59 -27.37
CA ARG A 14 10.06 -5.90 -26.08
C ARG A 14 11.50 -5.45 -25.86
N GLU A 15 11.93 -4.43 -26.59
CA GLU A 15 13.11 -3.66 -26.23
C GLU A 15 12.86 -3.16 -24.80
N PRO A 16 13.70 -3.51 -23.80
CA PRO A 16 13.62 -2.88 -22.50
C PRO A 16 14.11 -1.44 -22.68
N ARG A 17 13.18 -0.54 -23.02
CA ARG A 17 13.44 0.89 -23.10
C ARG A 17 13.70 1.41 -21.69
N VAL A 18 14.93 1.83 -21.44
CA VAL A 18 15.36 2.84 -20.47
C VAL A 18 14.69 2.78 -19.10
N HIS A 19 15.15 1.90 -18.20
CA HIS A 19 14.87 1.97 -16.76
C HIS A 19 16.10 1.52 -15.96
N ASP A 20 17.17 2.32 -15.98
CA ASP A 20 18.37 2.07 -15.15
C ASP A 20 18.20 2.57 -13.70
N ALA A 21 17.04 3.16 -13.38
CA ALA A 21 16.62 3.35 -12.00
C ALA A 21 15.86 2.09 -11.55
N PRO A 22 16.20 1.48 -10.39
CA PRO A 22 15.43 0.38 -9.85
C PRO A 22 13.96 0.78 -9.76
N PRO A 23 13.02 -0.12 -10.12
CA PRO A 23 11.61 0.21 -10.11
C PRO A 23 11.21 0.77 -8.74
N PRO A 24 10.29 1.76 -8.70
CA PRO A 24 9.83 2.29 -7.43
C PRO A 24 9.29 1.12 -6.59
N ARG A 25 9.78 1.00 -5.35
CA ARG A 25 9.36 -0.02 -4.39
C ARG A 25 8.52 0.59 -3.29
N LEU A 26 7.56 -0.18 -2.78
CA LEU A 26 6.78 0.17 -1.60
C LEU A 26 7.49 -0.34 -0.35
N VAL A 27 7.95 0.57 0.50
CA VAL A 27 8.50 0.23 1.81
C VAL A 27 7.42 0.44 2.87
N ILE A 28 7.18 -0.57 3.69
CA ILE A 28 6.17 -0.55 4.76
C ILE A 28 6.88 -0.77 6.09
N ALA A 29 6.53 -0.01 7.12
CA ALA A 29 6.97 -0.29 8.48
C ALA A 29 6.45 -1.66 8.96
N ALA A 30 7.13 -2.31 9.90
CA ALA A 30 6.71 -3.61 10.42
C ALA A 30 5.24 -3.63 10.91
N GLY A 31 4.78 -2.59 11.61
CA GLY A 31 3.38 -2.42 12.00
C GLY A 31 2.57 -1.49 11.11
N ALA A 32 3.09 -1.18 9.90
CA ALA A 32 2.51 -0.23 8.95
C ALA A 32 2.18 1.14 9.56
N GLU A 33 2.89 1.60 10.60
CA GLU A 33 2.75 2.97 11.13
C GLU A 33 3.01 4.01 10.04
N TRP A 34 3.87 3.66 9.09
CA TRP A 34 4.15 4.45 7.91
C TRP A 34 4.44 3.58 6.69
N PHE A 35 4.33 4.19 5.51
CA PHE A 35 4.83 3.61 4.26
C PHE A 35 5.46 4.67 3.35
N GLN A 36 6.27 4.23 2.40
CA GLN A 36 6.96 5.08 1.44
C GLN A 36 6.96 4.43 0.05
N VAL A 37 6.67 5.21 -0.99
CA VAL A 37 6.71 4.75 -2.39
C VAL A 37 7.90 5.37 -3.09
N GLY A 38 8.93 4.58 -3.41
CA GLY A 38 10.16 5.10 -4.04
C GLY A 38 10.76 6.27 -3.27
N ALA A 39 11.00 7.40 -3.94
CA ALA A 39 11.53 8.63 -3.35
C ALA A 39 10.44 9.60 -2.82
N GLN A 40 9.17 9.19 -2.79
CA GLN A 40 8.09 10.04 -2.28
C GLN A 40 8.20 10.24 -0.75
N PRO A 41 7.62 11.32 -0.21
CA PRO A 41 7.50 11.50 1.24
C PRO A 41 6.81 10.32 1.91
N ARG A 42 7.24 10.01 3.14
CA ARG A 42 6.60 8.98 3.95
C ARG A 42 5.20 9.41 4.35
N VAL A 43 4.29 8.45 4.40
CA VAL A 43 2.91 8.67 4.79
C VAL A 43 2.63 7.95 6.08
N ILE A 44 2.24 8.73 7.10
CA ILE A 44 1.95 8.23 8.44
C ILE A 44 0.49 7.75 8.51
N LEU A 45 0.31 6.53 9.01
CA LEU A 45 -0.98 5.85 9.20
C LEU A 45 -1.22 5.45 10.66
N GLU A 46 -0.38 5.87 11.60
CA GLU A 46 -0.38 5.46 13.02
C GLU A 46 -1.77 5.35 13.67
N THR A 47 -2.59 6.40 13.53
CA THR A 47 -3.94 6.49 14.13
C THR A 47 -5.04 5.75 13.32
N ARG A 48 -4.71 5.24 12.13
CA ARG A 48 -5.67 4.65 11.17
C ARG A 48 -5.56 3.13 11.16
N VAL A 49 -5.87 2.51 12.30
CA VAL A 49 -5.69 1.06 12.54
C VAL A 49 -6.21 0.15 11.42
N PRO A 50 -7.43 0.34 10.86
CA PRO A 50 -7.90 -0.53 9.77
C PRO A 50 -7.08 -0.40 8.49
N LEU A 51 -6.54 0.78 8.20
CA LEU A 51 -5.70 1.02 7.03
C LEU A 51 -4.32 0.36 7.21
N ARG A 52 -3.76 0.42 8.42
CA ARG A 52 -2.50 -0.25 8.77
C ARG A 52 -2.63 -1.75 8.56
N ARG A 53 -3.66 -2.36 9.15
CA ARG A 53 -3.92 -3.80 9.03
C ARG A 53 -4.14 -4.24 7.59
N LEU A 54 -4.92 -3.47 6.82
CA LEU A 54 -5.15 -3.76 5.43
C LEU A 54 -3.85 -3.66 4.59
N LEU A 55 -3.00 -2.68 4.90
CA LEU A 55 -1.70 -2.52 4.23
C LEU A 55 -0.75 -3.67 4.54
N ILE A 56 -0.69 -4.13 5.80
CA ILE A 56 0.07 -5.33 6.20
C ILE A 56 -0.43 -6.55 5.43
N ALA A 57 -1.74 -6.82 5.43
CA ALA A 57 -2.32 -7.98 4.76
C ALA A 57 -2.04 -7.98 3.24
N LEU A 58 -2.09 -6.81 2.59
CA LEU A 58 -1.74 -6.67 1.17
C LEU A 58 -0.24 -6.89 0.94
N GLY A 59 0.63 -6.36 1.81
CA GLY A 59 2.07 -6.51 1.72
C GLY A 59 2.53 -7.95 1.94
N GLU A 60 2.00 -8.61 2.97
CA GLU A 60 2.25 -10.03 3.25
C GLU A 60 1.75 -10.90 2.10
N LEU A 61 0.55 -10.65 1.57
CA LEU A 61 0.04 -11.38 0.42
C LEU A 61 0.98 -11.25 -0.77
N LYS A 62 1.50 -10.03 -1.03
CA LYS A 62 2.46 -9.79 -2.11
C LYS A 62 3.77 -10.54 -1.92
N LEU A 63 4.30 -10.60 -0.69
CA LEU A 63 5.53 -11.31 -0.37
C LEU A 63 5.39 -12.83 -0.54
N HIS A 64 4.30 -13.40 -0.02
CA HIS A 64 4.11 -14.86 -0.03
C HIS A 64 3.52 -15.37 -1.35
N SER A 65 2.76 -14.53 -2.07
CA SER A 65 2.06 -14.91 -3.29
C SER A 65 1.88 -13.69 -4.21
N PRO A 66 2.91 -13.36 -5.04
CA PRO A 66 2.94 -12.13 -5.83
C PRO A 66 1.77 -11.92 -6.80
N GLU A 67 1.11 -13.01 -7.21
CA GLU A 67 -0.05 -13.02 -8.12
C GLU A 67 -1.41 -13.17 -7.41
N ALA A 68 -1.41 -13.41 -6.10
CA ALA A 68 -2.65 -13.60 -5.36
C ALA A 68 -3.43 -12.29 -5.22
N VAL A 69 -4.75 -12.44 -5.18
CA VAL A 69 -5.70 -11.34 -4.97
C VAL A 69 -6.21 -11.40 -3.54
N LEU A 70 -6.25 -10.26 -2.84
CA LEU A 70 -6.88 -10.17 -1.52
C LEU A 70 -8.39 -10.00 -1.69
N PRO A 71 -9.23 -11.00 -1.38
CA PRO A 71 -10.68 -10.89 -1.52
C PRO A 71 -11.24 -9.82 -0.58
N VAL A 72 -12.36 -9.20 -0.95
CA VAL A 72 -13.02 -8.16 -0.12
C VAL A 72 -13.37 -8.67 1.29
N THR A 73 -13.78 -9.93 1.40
CA THR A 73 -14.09 -10.55 2.70
C THR A 73 -12.85 -10.71 3.58
N ALA A 74 -11.73 -11.16 3.02
CA ALA A 74 -10.47 -11.27 3.74
C ALA A 74 -9.89 -9.88 4.09
N ALA A 75 -10.05 -8.90 3.20
CA ALA A 75 -9.68 -7.51 3.46
C ALA A 75 -10.49 -6.92 4.63
N PHE A 76 -11.78 -7.28 4.73
CA PHE A 76 -12.60 -6.88 5.87
C PHE A 76 -12.14 -7.54 7.17
N GLU A 77 -11.95 -8.87 7.17
CA GLU A 77 -11.47 -9.59 8.35
C GLU A 77 -10.11 -9.06 8.84
N ALA A 78 -9.19 -8.75 7.91
CA ALA A 78 -7.90 -8.17 8.24
C ALA A 78 -8.04 -6.76 8.86
N GLY A 79 -8.88 -5.89 8.29
CA GLY A 79 -9.05 -4.52 8.77
C GLY A 79 -9.82 -4.42 10.10
N TRP A 80 -10.84 -5.26 10.25
CA TRP A 80 -11.81 -5.26 11.35
C TRP A 80 -11.97 -6.67 11.96
N PRO A 81 -10.88 -7.24 12.51
CA PRO A 81 -10.90 -8.59 13.07
C PRO A 81 -11.96 -8.71 14.17
N GLY A 82 -12.77 -9.76 14.08
CA GLY A 82 -13.85 -10.04 15.03
C GLY A 82 -15.08 -9.13 14.92
N GLU A 83 -15.10 -8.14 14.02
CA GLU A 83 -16.29 -7.32 13.81
C GLU A 83 -17.31 -8.02 12.92
N ARG A 84 -18.60 -7.89 13.27
CA ARG A 84 -19.70 -8.43 12.47
C ARG A 84 -20.40 -7.30 11.73
N ALA A 85 -20.48 -7.43 10.40
CA ALA A 85 -21.20 -6.50 9.53
C ALA A 85 -21.93 -7.28 8.44
N SER A 86 -22.98 -6.70 7.87
CA SER A 86 -23.60 -7.27 6.67
C SER A 86 -22.62 -7.25 5.49
N PRO A 87 -22.75 -8.15 4.49
CA PRO A 87 -21.83 -8.18 3.35
C PRO A 87 -21.68 -6.83 2.63
N ALA A 88 -22.78 -6.09 2.50
CA ALA A 88 -22.77 -4.75 1.88
C ALA A 88 -22.02 -3.72 2.74
N ALA A 89 -22.23 -3.73 4.07
CA ALA A 89 -21.56 -2.81 4.98
C ALA A 89 -20.05 -3.11 5.09
N ALA A 90 -19.68 -4.39 5.16
CA ALA A 90 -18.28 -4.83 5.15
C ALA A 90 -17.56 -4.35 3.88
N ALA A 91 -18.18 -4.58 2.71
CA ALA A 91 -17.62 -4.14 1.43
C ALA A 91 -17.43 -2.62 1.38
N MET A 92 -18.40 -1.84 1.86
CA MET A 92 -18.30 -0.37 1.86
C MET A 92 -17.13 0.14 2.68
N ARG A 93 -16.89 -0.44 3.87
CA ARG A 93 -15.75 -0.05 4.71
C ARG A 93 -14.42 -0.39 4.05
N VAL A 94 -14.31 -1.56 3.44
CA VAL A 94 -13.13 -1.94 2.64
C VAL A 94 -12.91 -0.95 1.50
N TYR A 95 -13.97 -0.57 0.79
CA TYR A 95 -13.88 0.41 -0.30
C TYR A 95 -13.38 1.77 0.18
N THR A 96 -13.87 2.25 1.32
CA THR A 96 -13.41 3.52 1.93
C THR A 96 -11.95 3.45 2.38
N ALA A 97 -11.52 2.33 2.97
CA ALA A 97 -10.13 2.13 3.38
C ALA A 97 -9.20 2.09 2.16
N VAL A 98 -9.55 1.33 1.12
CA VAL A 98 -8.82 1.27 -0.16
C VAL A 98 -8.77 2.64 -0.83
N HIS A 99 -9.89 3.38 -0.84
CA HIS A 99 -9.93 4.73 -1.40
C HIS A 99 -8.97 5.67 -0.66
N SER A 100 -8.93 5.59 0.67
CA SER A 100 -8.03 6.37 1.51
C SER A 100 -6.56 6.05 1.21
N LEU A 101 -6.21 4.76 1.17
CA LEU A 101 -4.87 4.30 0.81
C LEU A 101 -4.43 4.79 -0.58
N ARG A 102 -5.34 4.80 -1.56
CA ARG A 102 -5.06 5.37 -2.89
C ARG A 102 -4.78 6.87 -2.82
N ARG A 103 -5.57 7.63 -2.07
CA ARG A 103 -5.34 9.08 -1.89
C ARG A 103 -4.01 9.38 -1.22
N PHE A 104 -3.54 8.49 -0.35
CA PHE A 104 -2.26 8.60 0.34
C PHE A 104 -1.04 8.25 -0.51
N GLY A 105 -1.20 7.88 -1.78
CA GLY A 105 -0.05 7.64 -2.67
C GLY A 105 0.00 6.24 -3.25
N LEU A 106 -0.95 5.35 -2.90
CA LEU A 106 -1.10 4.05 -3.57
C LEU A 106 -2.02 4.12 -4.80
N ARG A 107 -2.31 5.33 -5.30
CA ARG A 107 -3.07 5.50 -6.54
C ARG A 107 -2.29 4.90 -7.70
N GLY A 108 -2.92 3.98 -8.44
CA GLY A 108 -2.27 3.26 -9.54
C GLY A 108 -1.51 2.00 -9.10
N LEU A 109 -1.07 1.92 -7.84
CA LEU A 109 -0.37 0.75 -7.28
C LEU A 109 -1.32 -0.26 -6.63
N LEU A 110 -2.39 0.22 -5.99
CA LEU A 110 -3.43 -0.61 -5.40
C LEU A 110 -4.54 -0.85 -6.43
N VAL A 111 -4.41 -1.95 -7.17
CA VAL A 111 -5.27 -2.29 -8.31
C VAL A 111 -6.36 -3.27 -7.88
N ARG A 112 -7.56 -3.07 -8.42
CA ARG A 112 -8.65 -4.05 -8.26
C ARG A 112 -8.51 -5.10 -9.36
N ARG A 113 -8.33 -6.37 -9.01
CA ARG A 113 -8.29 -7.49 -9.97
C ARG A 113 -9.32 -8.54 -9.60
N ARG A 114 -10.16 -8.94 -10.55
CA ARG A 114 -11.26 -9.90 -10.36
C ARG A 114 -12.17 -9.49 -9.18
N ARG A 115 -12.15 -10.27 -8.09
CA ARG A 115 -12.97 -10.08 -6.87
C ARG A 115 -12.18 -9.54 -5.68
N GLY A 116 -10.98 -9.01 -5.90
CA GLY A 116 -10.09 -8.56 -4.83
C GLY A 116 -9.15 -7.43 -5.22
N TYR A 117 -8.18 -7.19 -4.35
CA TYR A 117 -7.17 -6.15 -4.48
C TYR A 117 -5.77 -6.74 -4.56
N VAL A 118 -4.90 -6.09 -5.33
CA VAL A 118 -3.50 -6.48 -5.53
C VAL A 118 -2.63 -5.24 -5.46
N LEU A 119 -1.44 -5.39 -4.89
CA LEU A 119 -0.35 -4.43 -5.02
C LEU A 119 0.47 -4.73 -6.28
N ASP A 120 0.43 -3.80 -7.22
CA ASP A 120 1.15 -3.87 -8.50
C ASP A 120 2.52 -3.18 -8.39
N ILE A 121 3.24 -3.49 -7.31
CA ILE A 121 4.55 -2.94 -6.97
C ILE A 121 5.28 -3.92 -6.04
N ASP A 122 6.61 -3.92 -6.06
CA ASP A 122 7.40 -4.70 -5.10
C ASP A 122 7.28 -4.12 -3.69
N VAL A 123 7.11 -5.01 -2.72
CA VAL A 123 6.87 -4.66 -1.31
C VAL A 123 8.04 -5.12 -0.46
N HIS A 124 8.56 -4.21 0.36
CA HIS A 124 9.61 -4.48 1.33
C HIS A 124 9.17 -4.02 2.72
N PHE A 125 9.32 -4.87 3.73
CA PHE A 125 9.10 -4.48 5.11
C PHE A 125 10.41 -3.97 5.72
N ALA A 126 10.35 -2.83 6.40
CA ALA A 126 11.49 -2.29 7.13
C ALA A 126 11.70 -3.12 8.42
N ALA A 127 12.89 -3.71 8.58
CA ALA A 127 13.21 -4.66 9.65
C ALA A 127 13.41 -4.03 11.05
N ASN A 128 13.34 -2.69 11.19
CA ASN A 128 13.58 -2.01 12.47
C ASN A 128 12.85 -0.65 12.54
N GLU A 129 12.07 -0.43 13.60
CA GLU A 129 11.53 0.91 13.95
C GLU A 129 12.64 1.87 14.39
N SER A 130 13.74 1.38 14.95
CA SER A 130 14.74 2.19 15.67
C SER A 130 15.80 2.88 14.80
N GLN A 131 15.69 2.85 13.46
CA GLN A 131 16.76 3.35 12.59
C GLN A 131 16.41 4.57 11.74
N PHE A 132 15.23 5.16 11.94
CA PHE A 132 14.93 6.45 11.32
C PHE A 132 14.35 7.41 12.37
N PRO A 133 14.94 8.61 12.52
CA PRO A 133 14.53 9.55 13.55
C PRO A 133 13.03 9.83 13.45
N PRO A 134 12.35 10.08 14.59
CA PRO A 134 10.96 10.51 14.57
C PRO A 134 10.86 11.68 13.59
N ALA A 135 9.87 11.63 12.70
CA ALA A 135 9.57 12.75 11.83
C ALA A 135 9.19 13.93 12.72
N VAL A 136 10.19 14.75 13.09
CA VAL A 136 10.17 15.88 14.03
C VAL A 136 9.51 15.56 15.40
N PRO A 137 10.17 15.79 16.55
CA PRO A 137 9.45 15.77 17.82
C PRO A 137 8.33 16.81 17.74
N SER A 138 7.10 16.35 17.97
CA SER A 138 5.96 17.23 18.16
C SER A 138 6.31 18.22 19.29
N PRO A 139 6.13 19.54 19.12
CA PRO A 139 6.34 20.49 20.21
C PRO A 139 5.44 20.25 21.44
N LEU A 140 4.52 19.27 21.36
CA LEU A 140 3.54 18.90 22.37
C LEU A 140 4.01 17.83 23.37
N ASP A 141 5.18 17.20 23.16
CA ASP A 141 5.80 16.30 24.15
C ASP A 141 6.83 17.03 25.05
N ALA A 142 7.03 18.33 24.84
CA ALA A 142 7.61 19.18 25.86
C ALA A 142 6.55 19.37 26.96
N PRO A 143 6.85 19.17 28.26
CA PRO A 143 5.91 19.52 29.31
C PRO A 143 5.56 21.00 29.14
N TYR A 144 4.28 21.29 28.89
CA TYR A 144 3.73 22.64 28.75
C TYR A 144 3.63 23.35 30.11
N GLU A 145 4.60 23.11 31.00
CA GLU A 145 4.74 23.85 32.24
C GLU A 145 5.97 24.75 32.12
N ASP A 146 5.68 26.05 32.17
CA ASP A 146 6.59 27.13 32.55
C ASP A 146 7.29 27.92 31.43
N ILE A 147 6.50 28.50 30.51
CA ILE A 147 6.90 29.75 29.82
C ILE A 147 5.84 30.85 30.02
N ALA A 148 5.19 30.83 31.18
CA ALA A 148 4.24 31.87 31.59
C ALA A 148 4.34 32.16 33.10
N ARG A 149 5.54 32.52 33.56
CA ARG A 149 5.65 33.39 34.74
C ARG A 149 6.86 34.32 34.64
N SER A 150 6.54 35.56 34.27
CA SER A 150 7.27 36.81 34.53
C SER A 150 8.62 37.01 33.81
N ALA A 151 8.78 38.06 32.98
CA ALA A 151 8.78 39.49 33.34
C ALA A 151 9.88 39.84 34.36
#